data_AF-A0A0L6CXQ8-F1
#
_entry.id   AF-A0A0L6CXQ8-F1
#
_cell.length_a   1.000
_cell.length_b   1.000
_cell.length_c   1.000
_cell.angle_alpha   90.00
_cell.angle_beta   90.00
_cell.angle_gamma   90.00
#
_symmetry.space_group_name_H-M   'P 1'
#
loop_
_entity.id
_entity.type
_entity.pdbx_description
1 polymer ?
#
loop_
_entity_poly.entity_id
_entity_poly.type
_entity_poly.pdbx_seq_one_letter_code
_entity_poly.pdbx_strand_id
1 'polypeptide(L)'
;MPLLEDVLAEAGATWRDLARIGVGIGPGNFTGIRISVATARGLALSLGIPVIGISTLEAIRAGAEPGTPCVPAPRDQGYVQRVGQAPELVAMADVPDALLPPPPVLLAERIARLATRTPDNGPPPAPLYVRPADAAPAKDAPPVILDDA
;
A
#
# COMPACT_ATOMS: atom_id res chain seq x y z
N MET A 1 -9.80 -17.24 -4.09
CA MET A 1 -9.91 -16.03 -3.23
C MET A 1 -11.33 -15.48 -3.41
N PRO A 2 -12.29 -15.83 -2.53
CA PRO A 2 -13.72 -15.61 -2.78
C PRO A 2 -14.07 -14.16 -3.16
N LEU A 3 -13.60 -13.18 -2.39
CA LEU A 3 -13.89 -11.77 -2.68
C LEU A 3 -13.35 -11.28 -4.03
N LEU A 4 -12.22 -11.80 -4.51
CA LEU A 4 -11.69 -11.43 -5.82
C LEU A 4 -12.44 -12.15 -6.95
N GLU A 5 -12.88 -13.38 -6.71
CA GLU A 5 -13.72 -14.13 -7.65
C GLU A 5 -15.10 -13.47 -7.80
N ASP A 6 -15.69 -12.98 -6.70
CA ASP A 6 -16.94 -12.23 -6.73
C ASP A 6 -16.80 -10.96 -7.57
N VAL A 7 -15.75 -10.16 -7.36
CA VAL A 7 -15.49 -8.94 -8.15
C VAL A 7 -15.28 -9.25 -9.64
N LEU A 8 -14.56 -10.32 -9.97
CA LEU A 8 -14.39 -10.77 -11.34
C LEU A 8 -15.72 -11.21 -11.96
N ALA A 9 -16.53 -11.97 -11.22
CA ALA A 9 -17.83 -12.44 -11.67
C ALA A 9 -18.82 -11.29 -11.90
N GLU A 10 -18.86 -10.30 -11.00
CA GLU A 10 -19.64 -9.07 -11.17
C GLU A 10 -19.23 -8.29 -12.42
N ALA A 11 -17.94 -8.33 -12.78
CA ALA A 11 -17.42 -7.72 -14.00
C ALA A 11 -17.57 -8.60 -15.26
N GLY A 12 -18.10 -9.82 -15.14
CA GLY A 12 -18.17 -10.79 -16.25
C GLY A 12 -16.80 -11.22 -16.78
N ALA A 13 -15.78 -11.15 -15.93
CA ALA A 13 -14.38 -11.41 -16.27
C ALA A 13 -13.85 -12.66 -15.54
N THR A 14 -12.73 -13.15 -16.03
CA THR A 14 -11.95 -14.23 -15.42
C THR A 14 -10.54 -13.75 -15.12
N TRP A 15 -9.80 -14.55 -14.36
CA TRP A 15 -8.38 -14.30 -14.11
C TRP A 15 -7.53 -14.12 -15.37
N ARG A 16 -7.94 -14.72 -16.50
CA ARG A 16 -7.23 -14.63 -17.78
C ARG A 16 -7.46 -13.29 -18.51
N ASP A 17 -8.50 -12.57 -18.14
CA ASP A 17 -8.84 -11.28 -18.74
C ASP A 17 -8.07 -10.12 -18.08
N LEU A 18 -7.38 -10.40 -16.97
CA LEU A 18 -6.55 -9.41 -16.28
C LEU A 18 -5.27 -9.15 -17.08
N ALA A 19 -5.05 -7.89 -17.46
CA ALA A 19 -3.81 -7.48 -18.10
C ALA A 19 -2.72 -7.08 -17.09
N ARG A 20 -3.11 -6.66 -15.88
CA ARG A 20 -2.22 -6.18 -14.81
C ARG A 20 -2.92 -6.08 -13.46
N ILE A 21 -2.16 -5.99 -12.38
CA ILE A 21 -2.68 -5.82 -11.01
C ILE A 21 -2.15 -4.52 -10.40
N GLY A 22 -3.03 -3.69 -9.86
CA GLY A 22 -2.65 -2.55 -9.00
C GLY A 22 -2.70 -2.95 -7.52
N VAL A 23 -1.72 -2.53 -6.72
CA VAL A 23 -1.68 -2.81 -5.28
C VAL A 23 -1.30 -1.57 -4.48
N GLY A 24 -2.01 -1.32 -3.38
CA GLY A 24 -1.64 -0.29 -2.41
C GLY A 24 -0.39 -0.69 -1.63
N ILE A 25 0.67 0.13 -1.71
CA ILE A 25 1.95 -0.12 -1.01
C ILE A 25 2.09 0.65 0.31
N GLY A 26 1.09 1.43 0.70
CA GLY A 26 1.12 2.26 1.90
C GLY A 26 1.44 3.73 1.63
N PRO A 27 1.63 4.56 2.68
CA PRO A 27 1.59 4.22 4.10
C PRO A 27 0.22 3.72 4.60
N GLY A 28 0.21 3.05 5.75
CA GLY A 28 -0.98 2.40 6.33
C GLY A 28 -0.62 1.27 7.32
N ASN A 29 -1.55 0.36 7.58
CA ASN A 29 -1.35 -0.77 8.48
C ASN A 29 -0.21 -1.67 7.99
N PHE A 30 0.83 -1.82 8.82
CA PHE A 30 2.03 -2.60 8.52
C PHE A 30 1.75 -4.03 8.05
N THR A 31 0.88 -4.75 8.77
CA THR A 31 0.50 -6.12 8.43
C THR A 31 -0.32 -6.15 7.14
N GLY A 32 -1.29 -5.25 7.02
CA GLY A 32 -2.17 -5.17 5.84
C GLY A 32 -1.41 -4.93 4.53
N ILE A 33 -0.44 -4.01 4.55
CA ILE A 33 0.39 -3.69 3.36
C ILE A 33 1.24 -4.88 2.95
N ARG A 34 1.84 -5.60 3.92
CA ARG A 34 2.65 -6.78 3.60
C ARG A 34 1.80 -7.89 2.99
N ILE A 35 0.61 -8.13 3.54
CA ILE A 35 -0.33 -9.13 3.02
C ILE A 35 -0.77 -8.74 1.60
N SER A 36 -1.16 -7.49 1.36
CA SER A 36 -1.63 -7.05 0.05
C SER A 36 -0.54 -7.15 -1.02
N VAL A 37 0.67 -6.67 -0.72
CA VAL A 37 1.81 -6.71 -1.65
C VAL A 37 2.24 -8.15 -1.95
N ALA A 38 2.34 -9.01 -0.94
CA ALA A 38 2.67 -10.42 -1.14
C ALA A 38 1.61 -11.13 -1.99
N THR A 39 0.32 -10.89 -1.70
CA THR A 39 -0.82 -11.44 -2.46
C THR A 39 -0.77 -11.01 -3.92
N ALA A 40 -0.65 -9.70 -4.17
CA ALA A 40 -0.64 -9.15 -5.53
C ALA A 40 0.55 -9.66 -6.34
N ARG A 41 1.74 -9.75 -5.73
CA ARG A 41 2.93 -10.32 -6.38
C ARG A 41 2.77 -11.80 -6.68
N GLY A 42 2.19 -12.58 -5.77
CA GLY A 42 1.93 -14.01 -5.98
C GLY A 42 0.94 -14.26 -7.11
N LEU A 43 -0.16 -13.50 -7.15
CA LEU A 43 -1.14 -13.56 -8.24
C LEU A 43 -0.52 -13.15 -9.58
N ALA A 44 0.20 -12.03 -9.62
CA ALA A 44 0.88 -11.55 -10.82
C ALA A 44 1.89 -12.55 -11.37
N LEU A 45 2.68 -13.18 -10.49
CA LEU A 45 3.63 -14.23 -10.85
C LEU A 45 2.90 -15.44 -11.46
N SER A 46 1.78 -15.87 -10.86
CA SER A 46 0.96 -16.98 -11.37
C SER A 46 0.33 -16.69 -12.73
N LEU A 47 -0.06 -15.43 -12.97
CA LEU A 47 -0.79 -15.02 -14.17
C LEU A 47 0.15 -14.56 -15.30
N GLY A 48 1.43 -14.33 -14.99
CA GLY A 48 2.39 -13.80 -15.97
C GLY A 48 2.11 -12.34 -16.35
N ILE A 49 1.51 -11.57 -15.44
CA ILE A 49 1.11 -10.17 -15.69
C ILE A 49 1.86 -9.20 -14.77
N PRO A 50 2.04 -7.94 -15.20
CA PRO A 50 2.67 -6.90 -14.40
C PRO A 50 1.84 -6.55 -13.14
N VAL A 51 2.55 -6.19 -12.07
CA VAL A 51 1.96 -5.68 -10.84
C VAL A 51 2.55 -4.31 -10.49
N ILE A 52 1.67 -3.34 -10.23
CA ILE A 52 2.01 -1.94 -10.04
C ILE A 52 1.71 -1.54 -8.60
N GLY A 53 2.72 -1.05 -7.90
CA GLY A 53 2.57 -0.47 -6.57
C GLY A 53 2.14 0.98 -6.64
N ILE A 54 1.06 1.33 -5.94
CA ILE A 54 0.54 2.69 -5.83
C ILE A 54 0.54 3.09 -4.36
N SER A 55 1.12 4.25 -4.03
CA SER A 55 1.08 4.72 -2.65
C SER A 55 -0.34 5.17 -2.29
N THR A 56 -0.74 4.99 -1.02
CA THR A 56 -2.03 5.46 -0.52
C THR A 56 -2.17 6.97 -0.72
N LEU A 57 -1.07 7.71 -0.58
CA LEU A 57 -1.01 9.17 -0.74
C LEU A 57 -1.23 9.60 -2.20
N GLU A 58 -0.68 8.87 -3.18
CA GLU A 58 -1.01 9.07 -4.59
C GLU A 58 -2.48 8.77 -4.90
N ALA A 59 -3.02 7.68 -4.35
CA ALA A 59 -4.42 7.32 -4.56
C ALA A 59 -5.38 8.34 -3.92
N ILE A 60 -5.02 8.95 -2.78
CA ILE A 60 -5.77 10.06 -2.19
C ILE A 60 -5.75 11.28 -3.14
N ARG A 61 -4.56 11.68 -3.58
CA ARG A 61 -4.35 12.83 -4.48
C ARG A 61 -5.08 12.70 -5.82
N ALA A 62 -5.27 11.47 -6.31
CA ALA A 62 -6.02 11.20 -7.54
C ALA A 62 -7.51 11.60 -7.46
N GLY A 63 -8.04 11.91 -6.27
CA GLY A 63 -9.38 12.47 -6.10
C GLY A 63 -9.58 13.88 -6.64
N ALA A 64 -8.49 14.60 -6.95
CA ALA A 64 -8.50 15.99 -7.43
C ALA A 64 -9.16 17.00 -6.47
N GLU A 65 -9.39 16.60 -5.21
CA GLU A 65 -9.81 17.51 -4.15
C GLU A 65 -8.60 18.33 -3.68
N PRO A 66 -8.77 19.63 -3.42
CA PRO A 66 -7.69 20.46 -2.89
C PRO A 66 -7.32 20.00 -1.47
N GLY A 67 -6.03 19.99 -1.17
CA GLY A 67 -5.51 19.65 0.15
C GLY A 67 -4.26 18.79 0.10
N THR A 68 -3.72 18.48 1.28
CA THR A 68 -2.52 17.67 1.44
C THR A 68 -2.92 16.22 1.72
N PRO A 69 -2.59 15.25 0.83
CA PRO A 69 -2.87 13.84 1.07
C PRO A 69 -2.32 13.38 2.41
N CYS A 70 -3.17 12.79 3.23
CA CYS A 70 -2.86 12.40 4.58
C CYS A 70 -3.45 11.02 4.89
N VAL A 71 -2.62 10.10 5.39
CA VAL A 71 -3.07 8.84 5.98
C VAL A 71 -2.92 8.95 7.50
N PRO A 72 -4.02 8.89 8.27
CA PRO A 72 -3.96 8.95 9.73
C PRO A 72 -3.05 7.89 10.32
N ALA A 73 -2.30 8.28 11.34
CA ALA A 73 -1.42 7.44 12.13
C ALA A 73 -1.75 7.60 13.63
N PRO A 74 -1.31 6.65 14.49
CA PRO A 74 -1.51 6.78 15.93
C PRO A 74 -0.90 8.07 16.51
N ARG A 75 -1.37 8.46 17.71
CA ARG A 75 -0.86 9.62 18.49
C ARG A 75 -1.09 10.98 17.81
N ASP A 76 -2.25 11.16 17.18
CA ASP A 76 -2.63 12.38 16.46
C ASP A 76 -1.59 12.79 15.40
N GLN A 77 -1.02 11.79 14.73
CA GLN A 77 -0.06 11.97 13.64
C GLN A 77 -0.68 11.60 12.29
N GLY A 78 -0.09 12.07 11.22
CA GLY A 78 -0.49 11.75 9.85
C GLY A 78 0.73 11.52 8.97
N TYR A 79 0.68 10.48 8.15
CA TYR A 79 1.62 10.34 7.05
C TYR A 79 1.14 11.26 5.92
N VAL A 80 1.98 12.20 5.51
CA VAL A 80 1.64 13.17 4.47
C VAL A 80 2.66 13.17 3.36
N GLN A 81 2.25 13.64 2.19
CA GLN A 81 3.17 13.93 1.10
C GLN A 81 2.81 15.23 0.41
N ARG A 82 3.63 16.26 0.62
CA ARG A 82 3.55 17.53 -0.11
C ARG A 82 4.13 17.37 -1.52
N VAL A 83 3.71 18.26 -2.42
CA VAL A 83 4.14 18.23 -3.84
C VAL A 83 5.67 18.34 -3.93
N GLY A 84 6.29 17.40 -4.64
CA GLY A 84 7.74 17.37 -4.83
C GLY A 84 8.55 16.90 -3.61
N GLN A 85 7.90 16.51 -2.51
CA GLN A 85 8.56 16.03 -1.30
C GLN A 85 8.35 14.53 -1.10
N ALA A 86 9.28 13.91 -0.38
CA ALA A 86 9.12 12.54 0.10
C ALA A 86 8.00 12.49 1.17
N PRO A 87 7.32 11.35 1.32
CA PRO A 87 6.38 11.16 2.42
C PRO A 87 7.06 11.33 3.78
N GLU A 88 6.36 11.96 4.72
CA GLU A 88 6.84 12.17 6.09
C GLU A 88 5.71 11.95 7.10
N LEU A 89 6.08 11.80 8.37
CA LEU A 89 5.13 11.72 9.47
C LEU A 89 5.16 13.03 10.24
N VAL A 90 4.00 13.67 10.36
CA VAL A 90 3.83 14.97 11.03
C VAL A 90 2.71 14.88 12.07
N ALA A 91 2.60 15.88 12.95
CA ALA A 91 1.40 16.01 13.76
C ALA A 91 0.21 16.41 12.87
N MET A 92 -0.98 15.86 13.13
CA MET A 92 -2.19 16.20 12.38
C MET A 92 -2.51 17.71 12.47
N ALA A 93 -2.15 18.34 13.59
CA ALA A 93 -2.30 19.79 13.78
C ALA A 93 -1.47 20.63 12.79
N ASP A 94 -0.39 20.09 12.23
CA ASP A 94 0.47 20.77 11.26
C ASP A 94 -0.05 20.67 9.82
N VAL A 95 -1.20 20.02 9.62
CA VAL A 95 -1.80 19.74 8.29
C VAL A 95 -3.28 20.14 8.31
N PRO A 96 -3.59 21.44 8.38
CA PRO A 96 -4.98 21.91 8.50
C PRO A 96 -5.83 21.62 7.25
N ASP A 97 -5.20 21.36 6.11
CA ASP A 97 -5.81 21.02 4.82
C ASP A 97 -5.71 19.51 4.51
N ALA A 98 -5.64 18.66 5.54
CA ALA A 98 -5.49 17.22 5.38
C ALA A 98 -6.62 16.60 4.54
N LEU A 99 -6.25 16.00 3.42
CA LEU A 99 -7.13 15.20 2.59
C LEU A 99 -7.01 13.74 3.01
N LEU A 100 -8.06 13.20 3.63
CA LEU A 100 -8.07 11.86 4.21
C LEU A 100 -8.31 10.75 3.16
N PRO A 101 -8.03 9.48 3.51
CA PRO A 101 -8.36 8.36 2.63
C PRO A 101 -9.86 8.32 2.33
N PRO A 102 -10.27 8.13 1.06
CA PRO A 102 -11.66 7.89 0.73
C PRO A 102 -12.13 6.52 1.26
N PRO A 103 -13.43 6.18 1.16
CA PRO A 103 -13.91 4.85 1.46
C PRO A 103 -13.10 3.74 0.74
N PRO A 104 -12.90 2.55 1.34
CA PRO A 104 -12.01 1.52 0.81
C PRO A 104 -12.24 1.12 -0.65
N VAL A 105 -13.51 1.03 -1.08
CA VAL A 105 -13.87 0.72 -2.48
C VAL A 105 -13.33 1.77 -3.43
N LEU A 106 -13.55 3.06 -3.14
CA LEU A 106 -13.05 4.16 -3.95
C LEU A 106 -11.53 4.24 -3.92
N LEU A 107 -10.89 3.91 -2.80
CA LEU A 107 -9.43 3.82 -2.71
C LEU A 107 -8.90 2.71 -3.64
N ALA A 108 -9.52 1.53 -3.64
CA ALA A 108 -9.15 0.42 -4.52
C ALA A 108 -9.35 0.77 -6.00
N GLU A 109 -10.45 1.42 -6.35
CA GLU A 109 -10.69 1.92 -7.71
C GLU A 109 -9.61 2.91 -8.16
N ARG A 110 -9.23 3.86 -7.30
CA ARG A 110 -8.17 4.84 -7.62
C ARG A 110 -6.82 4.16 -7.82
N ILE A 111 -6.49 3.17 -6.99
CA ILE A 111 -5.29 2.33 -7.18
C ILE A 111 -5.33 1.62 -8.54
N ALA A 112 -6.45 0.98 -8.89
CA ALA A 112 -6.60 0.30 -10.18
C ALA A 112 -6.46 1.26 -11.36
N ARG A 113 -7.11 2.44 -11.30
CA ARG A 113 -7.04 3.46 -12.37
C ARG A 113 -5.66 4.11 -12.51
N LEU A 114 -4.91 4.24 -11.42
CA LEU A 114 -3.52 4.71 -11.49
C LEU A 114 -2.63 3.63 -12.10
N ALA A 115 -2.80 2.39 -11.67
CA ALA A 115 -2.04 1.25 -12.20
C ALA A 115 -2.18 1.08 -13.71
N THR A 116 -3.33 1.41 -14.32
CA THR A 116 -3.48 1.35 -15.79
C THR A 116 -2.62 2.34 -16.55
N ARG A 117 -2.23 3.46 -15.93
CA ARG A 117 -1.46 4.55 -16.55
C ARG A 117 0.03 4.48 -16.20
N THR A 118 0.39 3.71 -15.19
CA THR A 118 1.78 3.56 -14.76
C THR A 118 2.54 2.63 -15.72
N PRO A 119 3.74 3.02 -16.18
CA PRO A 119 4.60 2.15 -16.98
C PRO A 119 5.07 0.89 -16.24
N ASP A 120 5.26 -0.18 -17.00
CA ASP A 120 5.54 -1.54 -16.53
C ASP A 120 7.04 -1.81 -16.29
N ASN A 121 7.86 -0.77 -16.32
CA ASN A 121 9.32 -0.84 -16.20
C ASN A 121 9.85 -0.50 -14.81
N GLY A 122 8.95 -0.32 -13.84
CA GLY A 122 9.31 -0.09 -12.43
C GLY A 122 9.79 -1.35 -11.71
N PRO A 123 10.45 -1.20 -10.55
CA PRO A 123 10.78 -2.34 -9.72
C PRO A 123 9.50 -3.04 -9.20
N PRO A 124 9.57 -4.32 -8.82
CA PRO A 124 8.46 -5.00 -8.16
C PRO A 124 7.98 -4.20 -6.94
N PRO A 125 6.67 -4.12 -6.70
CA PRO A 125 6.12 -3.33 -5.60
C PRO A 125 6.64 -3.83 -4.26
N ALA A 126 7.06 -2.89 -3.41
CA ALA A 126 7.50 -3.13 -2.05
C ALA A 126 6.70 -2.23 -1.08
N PRO A 127 6.46 -2.68 0.16
CA PRO A 127 5.84 -1.83 1.17
C PRO A 127 6.60 -0.51 1.35
N LEU A 128 5.87 0.60 1.32
CA LEU A 128 6.37 1.95 1.58
C LEU A 128 6.35 2.22 3.09
N TYR A 129 7.53 2.21 3.69
CA TYR A 129 7.74 2.56 5.09
C TYR A 129 8.21 4.01 5.21
N VAL A 130 7.37 4.88 5.76
CA VAL A 130 7.71 6.29 6.00
C VAL A 130 8.62 6.44 7.22
N ARG A 131 8.47 5.56 8.21
CA ARG A 131 9.44 5.38 9.29
C ARG A 131 10.06 3.99 9.22
N PRO A 132 11.36 3.86 9.53
CA PRO A 132 11.94 2.55 9.79
C PRO A 132 11.19 1.88 10.96
N ALA A 133 11.18 0.55 10.97
CA ALA A 133 10.68 -0.19 12.12
C ALA A 133 11.54 0.18 13.34
N ASP A 134 10.91 0.76 14.37
CA ASP A 134 11.52 1.24 15.60
C ASP A 134 11.32 0.26 16.77
N ALA A 135 11.10 -1.02 16.45
CA ALA A 135 10.90 -2.07 17.44
C ALA A 135 12.10 -2.11 18.39
N ALA A 136 11.81 -2.03 19.69
CA ALA A 136 12.83 -2.21 20.71
C ALA A 136 13.48 -3.60 20.55
N PRO A 137 14.81 -3.71 20.69
CA PRO A 137 15.49 -5.00 20.72
C PRO A 137 14.83 -5.94 21.71
N ALA A 138 14.80 -7.24 21.41
CA ALA A 138 14.30 -8.24 22.34
C ALA A 138 15.03 -8.11 23.69
N LYS A 139 14.26 -8.03 24.78
CA LYS A 139 14.83 -7.98 26.13
C LYS A 139 15.35 -9.33 26.59
N ASP A 140 14.83 -10.40 25.99
CA ASP A 140 15.22 -11.76 26.30
C ASP A 140 16.53 -12.09 25.60
N ALA A 141 17.47 -12.67 26.36
CA ALA A 141 18.68 -13.22 25.78
C ALA A 141 18.32 -14.35 24.80
N PRO A 142 19.00 -14.45 23.64
CA PRO A 142 18.79 -15.58 22.75
C PRO A 142 19.07 -16.89 23.49
N PRO A 143 18.37 -17.98 23.15
CA PRO A 143 18.64 -19.29 23.75
C PRO A 143 20.11 -19.67 23.54
N VAL A 144 20.74 -20.26 24.56
CA VAL A 144 22.10 -20.78 24.44
C VAL A 144 22.06 -21.97 23.49
N ILE A 145 22.71 -21.83 22.34
CA ILE A 145 22.96 -22.96 21.45
C ILE A 145 23.99 -23.84 22.16
N LEU A 146 23.58 -25.04 22.56
CA LEU A 146 24.51 -26.05 23.05
C LEU A 146 25.16 -26.69 21.82
N ASP A 147 26.48 -26.66 21.75
CA ASP A 147 27.21 -27.47 20.77
C ASP A 147 27.03 -28.94 21.14
N ASP A 148 26.70 -29.79 20.17
CA ASP A 148 26.61 -31.25 20.36
C ASP A 148 27.97 -31.79 20.81
N ALA A 149 28.02 -32.33 22.04
CA ALA A 149 29.21 -32.93 22.65
C ALA A 149 29.47 -34.35 22.14
#